data_AF-A0A661HLM4-F1
#
_entry.id   AF-A0A661HLM4-F1
#
_cell.length_a   1.000
_cell.length_b   1.000
_cell.length_c   1.000
_cell.angle_alpha   90.00
_cell.angle_beta   90.00
_cell.angle_gamma   90.00
#
_symmetry.space_group_name_H-M   'P 1'
#
loop_
_entity.id
_entity.type
_entity.pdbx_description
1 polymer ?
#
loop_
_entity_poly.entity_id
_entity_poly.type
_entity_poly.pdbx_seq_one_letter_code
_entity_poly.pdbx_strand_id
1 'polypeptide(L)'
;MAIETVQSTEAFKALAAEVTLQAGYKEPMAFGIARVDRGQKNAEKILQANFGLINWKENFGSAAVFIKALQEAKCELDFSGSEFVATINDNFVQNAMAAFAPYLAEATGDAHKNVQVIKALANMKDIGKNFRIVFLFEDANAQSVEAVYLKLYALSLAKAALR
;
A
#
# COMPACT_ATOMS: atom_id res chain seq x y z
N MET A 1 11.61 -5.20 -13.56
CA MET A 1 12.30 -4.04 -14.15
C MET A 1 11.82 -2.80 -13.42
N ALA A 2 12.58 -1.70 -13.32
CA ALA A 2 12.04 -0.51 -12.66
C ALA A 2 10.83 0.05 -13.45
N ILE A 3 9.85 0.65 -12.77
CA ILE A 3 8.76 1.35 -13.46
C ILE A 3 9.34 2.59 -14.15
N GLU A 4 9.10 2.76 -15.45
CA GLU A 4 9.44 4.00 -16.15
C GLU A 4 8.58 5.15 -15.65
N THR A 5 9.16 6.35 -15.56
CA THR A 5 8.44 7.54 -15.08
C THR A 5 7.24 7.84 -15.96
N VAL A 6 6.05 7.79 -15.37
CA VAL A 6 4.77 8.03 -16.05
C VAL A 6 4.64 9.53 -16.34
N GLN A 7 4.36 9.88 -17.60
CA GLN A 7 4.40 11.27 -18.06
C GLN A 7 3.03 11.98 -18.07
N SER A 8 1.91 11.23 -17.97
CA SER A 8 0.57 11.82 -18.02
C SER A 8 -0.46 11.03 -17.21
N THR A 9 -1.61 11.65 -16.98
CA THR A 9 -2.73 11.01 -16.25
C THR A 9 -3.34 9.84 -17.04
N GLU A 10 -3.28 9.89 -18.38
CA GLU A 10 -3.71 8.81 -19.27
C GLU A 10 -2.78 7.62 -19.17
N ALA A 11 -1.46 7.86 -19.17
CA ALA A 11 -0.46 6.81 -18.97
C ALA A 11 -0.59 6.17 -17.58
N PHE A 12 -0.92 6.96 -16.55
CA PHE A 12 -1.24 6.42 -15.23
C PHE A 12 -2.46 5.48 -15.25
N LYS A 13 -3.56 5.90 -15.92
CA LYS A 13 -4.76 5.07 -16.05
C LYS A 13 -4.48 3.79 -16.81
N ALA A 14 -3.66 3.85 -17.86
CA ALA A 14 -3.24 2.68 -18.62
C ALA A 14 -2.41 1.70 -17.76
N LEU A 15 -1.47 2.22 -16.96
CA LEU A 15 -0.69 1.41 -16.02
C LEU A 15 -1.60 0.72 -14.99
N ALA A 16 -2.56 1.45 -14.41
CA ALA A 16 -3.50 0.88 -13.47
C ALA A 16 -4.36 -0.22 -14.13
N ALA A 17 -4.85 0.02 -15.34
CA ALA A 17 -5.62 -0.95 -16.11
C ALA A 17 -4.81 -2.23 -16.41
N GLU A 18 -3.55 -2.10 -16.84
CA GLU A 18 -2.63 -3.22 -17.07
C GLU A 18 -2.53 -4.12 -15.83
N VAL A 19 -2.32 -3.52 -14.66
CA VAL A 19 -2.21 -4.26 -13.39
C VAL A 19 -3.52 -4.96 -13.04
N THR A 20 -4.67 -4.31 -13.25
CA THR A 20 -5.96 -4.94 -12.94
C THR A 20 -6.34 -6.09 -13.89
N LEU A 21 -5.74 -6.13 -15.08
CA LEU A 21 -5.97 -7.15 -16.10
C LEU A 21 -5.01 -8.34 -16.00
N GLN A 22 -3.98 -8.28 -15.15
CA GLN A 22 -3.06 -9.40 -14.98
C GLN A 22 -3.79 -10.63 -14.42
N ALA A 23 -3.37 -11.82 -14.87
CA ALA A 23 -3.93 -13.07 -14.40
C ALA A 23 -3.75 -13.23 -12.88
N GLY A 24 -4.82 -13.59 -12.18
CA GLY A 24 -4.81 -13.78 -10.73
C GLY A 24 -4.89 -12.49 -9.91
N TYR A 25 -5.02 -11.32 -10.53
CA TYR A 25 -5.29 -10.08 -9.80
C TYR A 25 -6.54 -10.20 -8.94
N LYS A 26 -6.44 -9.71 -7.71
CA LYS A 26 -7.56 -9.54 -6.81
C LYS A 26 -7.55 -8.12 -6.30
N GLU A 27 -8.63 -7.40 -6.59
CA GLU A 27 -8.78 -6.02 -6.14
C GLU A 27 -8.84 -5.99 -4.61
N PRO A 28 -7.97 -5.22 -3.94
CA PRO A 28 -8.02 -5.12 -2.48
C PRO A 28 -9.21 -4.27 -2.06
N MET A 29 -10.05 -4.83 -1.18
CA MET A 29 -11.11 -4.06 -0.54
C MET A 29 -10.57 -2.99 0.42
N ALA A 30 -9.36 -3.18 0.94
CA ALA A 30 -8.71 -2.18 1.76
C ALA A 30 -7.20 -2.29 1.67
N PHE A 31 -6.51 -1.16 1.83
CA PHE A 31 -5.05 -1.16 1.86
C PHE A 31 -4.48 0.06 2.58
N GLY A 32 -3.23 -0.08 3.01
CA GLY A 32 -2.46 1.01 3.60
C GLY A 32 -1.01 0.61 3.83
N ILE A 33 -0.18 1.60 4.14
CA ILE A 33 1.20 1.38 4.58
C ILE A 33 1.26 1.74 6.06
N ALA A 34 1.55 0.73 6.88
CA ALA A 34 1.73 0.89 8.31
C ALA A 34 3.20 1.08 8.66
N ARG A 35 3.46 1.94 9.64
CA ARG A 35 4.66 1.82 10.46
C ARG A 35 4.38 0.79 11.56
N VAL A 36 5.22 -0.24 11.66
CA VAL A 36 5.12 -1.28 12.67
C VAL A 36 6.14 -1.07 13.79
N ASP A 37 5.72 -1.37 15.01
CA ASP A 37 6.63 -1.49 16.14
C ASP A 37 6.81 -2.97 16.48
N ARG A 38 8.07 -3.35 16.66
CA ARG A 38 8.50 -4.75 16.85
C ARG A 38 8.94 -4.99 18.29
N GLY A 39 8.87 -6.24 18.73
CA GLY A 39 9.36 -6.65 20.04
C GLY A 39 10.85 -6.33 20.21
N GLN A 40 11.23 -5.74 21.36
CA GLN A 40 12.62 -5.37 21.63
C GLN A 40 13.56 -6.59 21.72
N LYS A 41 13.01 -7.74 22.15
CA LYS A 41 13.75 -9.02 22.24
C LYS A 41 13.56 -9.93 21.03
N ASN A 42 12.44 -9.81 20.32
CA ASN A 42 12.13 -10.61 19.14
C ASN A 42 11.56 -9.69 18.07
N ALA A 43 12.38 -9.35 17.08
CA ALA A 43 12.04 -8.42 16.01
C ALA A 43 10.95 -8.98 15.07
N GLU A 44 10.72 -10.29 15.04
CA GLU A 44 9.67 -10.92 14.23
C GLU A 44 8.27 -10.67 14.81
N LYS A 45 8.17 -10.35 16.10
CA LYS A 45 6.89 -10.05 16.73
C LYS A 45 6.48 -8.60 16.46
N ILE A 46 5.44 -8.43 15.64
CA ILE A 46 4.75 -7.15 15.48
C ILE A 46 3.87 -6.91 16.72
N LEU A 47 4.06 -5.77 17.38
CA LEU A 47 3.30 -5.37 18.57
C LEU A 47 2.14 -4.43 18.23
N GLN A 48 2.35 -3.55 17.26
CA GLN A 48 1.34 -2.63 16.75
C GLN A 48 1.66 -2.18 15.33
N ALA A 49 0.63 -1.68 14.64
CA ALA A 49 0.74 -1.09 13.31
C ALA A 49 -0.01 0.24 13.27
N ASN A 50 0.68 1.29 12.84
CA ASN A 50 0.17 2.66 12.78
C ASN A 50 0.04 3.11 11.33
N PHE A 51 -1.18 3.47 10.92
CA PHE A 51 -1.47 3.91 9.56
C PHE A 51 -1.64 5.43 9.52
N GLY A 52 -0.84 6.11 8.70
CA GLY A 52 -1.08 7.53 8.40
C GLY A 52 -2.29 7.74 7.48
N LEU A 53 -2.61 6.72 6.67
CA LEU A 53 -3.75 6.69 5.77
C LEU A 53 -4.18 5.24 5.57
N ILE A 54 -5.49 5.01 5.60
CA ILE A 54 -6.09 3.77 5.13
C ILE A 54 -7.07 4.06 4.01
N ASN A 55 -7.17 3.13 3.07
CA ASN A 55 -8.14 3.16 2.00
C ASN A 55 -9.09 1.99 2.21
N TRP A 56 -10.39 2.26 2.24
CA TRP A 56 -11.43 1.24 2.37
C TRP A 56 -12.44 1.38 1.24
N LYS A 57 -12.43 0.43 0.31
CA LYS A 57 -13.23 0.40 -0.94
C LYS A 57 -13.09 1.69 -1.77
N GLU A 58 -11.88 2.23 -1.82
CA GLU A 58 -11.56 3.49 -2.50
C GLU A 58 -10.12 3.47 -3.03
N ASN A 59 -9.79 4.41 -3.92
CA ASN A 59 -8.43 4.65 -4.41
C ASN A 59 -7.75 3.43 -5.08
N PHE A 60 -8.51 2.61 -5.81
CA PHE A 60 -8.03 1.40 -6.49
C PHE A 60 -6.87 1.66 -7.48
N GLY A 61 -6.83 2.84 -8.11
CA GLY A 61 -5.67 3.23 -8.93
C GLY A 61 -4.37 3.30 -8.14
N SER A 62 -4.40 3.78 -6.89
CA SER A 62 -3.24 3.74 -6.00
C SER A 62 -2.89 2.32 -5.57
N ALA A 63 -3.89 1.47 -5.34
CA ALA A 63 -3.66 0.05 -5.04
C ALA A 63 -2.95 -0.66 -6.20
N ALA A 64 -3.39 -0.44 -7.44
CA ALA A 64 -2.75 -0.97 -8.64
C ALA A 64 -1.28 -0.52 -8.76
N VAL A 65 -1.01 0.77 -8.51
CA VAL A 65 0.38 1.27 -8.50
C VAL A 65 1.22 0.59 -7.40
N PHE A 66 0.69 0.44 -6.19
CA PHE A 66 1.43 -0.23 -5.13
C PHE A 66 1.72 -1.69 -5.44
N ILE A 67 0.76 -2.41 -6.02
CA ILE A 67 0.94 -3.79 -6.49
C ILE A 67 2.05 -3.87 -7.52
N LYS A 68 2.00 -3.02 -8.56
CA LYS A 68 3.05 -2.97 -9.60
C LYS A 68 4.41 -2.62 -8.99
N ALA A 69 4.46 -1.63 -8.11
CA ALA A 69 5.68 -1.20 -7.48
C ALA A 69 6.34 -2.31 -6.65
N LEU A 70 5.54 -3.16 -5.99
CA LEU A 70 6.03 -4.33 -5.27
C LEU A 70 6.54 -5.42 -6.20
N GLN A 71 5.79 -5.74 -7.26
CA GLN A 71 6.20 -6.72 -8.27
C GLN A 71 7.54 -6.34 -8.90
N GLU A 72 7.69 -5.07 -9.28
CA GLU A 72 8.93 -4.55 -9.86
C GLU A 72 10.06 -4.43 -8.83
N ALA A 73 9.73 -4.31 -7.54
CA ALA A 73 10.67 -4.42 -6.43
C ALA A 73 11.03 -5.88 -6.07
N LYS A 74 10.60 -6.87 -6.89
CA LYS A 74 10.83 -8.31 -6.70
C LYS A 74 10.21 -8.87 -5.41
N CYS A 75 9.12 -8.27 -4.94
CA CYS A 75 8.31 -8.86 -3.89
C CYS A 75 7.30 -9.80 -4.53
N GLU A 76 7.28 -11.07 -4.11
CA GLU A 76 6.30 -12.05 -4.58
C GLU A 76 4.94 -11.73 -3.94
N LEU A 77 3.99 -11.26 -4.76
CA LEU A 77 2.61 -11.06 -4.33
C LEU A 77 1.80 -12.34 -4.52
N ASP A 78 1.14 -12.75 -3.44
CA ASP A 78 0.14 -13.81 -3.46
C ASP A 78 -1.26 -13.21 -3.27
N PHE A 79 -2.12 -13.42 -4.26
CA PHE A 79 -3.52 -12.98 -4.27
C PHE A 79 -4.50 -14.07 -3.81
N SER A 80 -4.02 -15.29 -3.55
CA SER A 80 -4.87 -16.43 -3.20
C SER A 80 -5.45 -16.33 -1.79
N GLY A 81 -4.76 -15.63 -0.88
CA GLY A 81 -5.20 -15.40 0.49
C GLY A 81 -6.30 -14.33 0.65
N SER A 82 -6.72 -14.13 1.90
CA SER A 82 -7.63 -13.04 2.30
C SER A 82 -6.91 -11.71 2.49
N GLU A 83 -5.61 -11.75 2.76
CA GLU A 83 -4.77 -10.58 3.01
C GLU A 83 -3.36 -10.82 2.47
N PHE A 84 -2.64 -9.72 2.20
CA PHE A 84 -1.22 -9.73 1.88
C PHE A 84 -0.50 -8.68 2.71
N VAL A 85 0.63 -9.07 3.31
CA VAL A 85 1.47 -8.16 4.09
C VAL A 85 2.93 -8.36 3.73
N ALA A 86 3.61 -7.27 3.38
CA ALA A 86 5.05 -7.31 3.07
C ALA A 86 5.78 -6.10 3.64
N THR A 87 7.06 -6.28 3.94
CA THR A 87 7.96 -5.17 4.24
C THR A 87 8.30 -4.44 2.94
N ILE A 88 8.12 -3.12 2.92
CA ILE A 88 8.49 -2.30 1.74
C ILE A 88 10.00 -2.03 1.73
N ASN A 89 10.52 -1.62 0.58
CA ASN A 89 11.93 -1.25 0.42
C ASN A 89 12.06 0.01 -0.45
N ASP A 90 13.27 0.51 -0.62
CA ASP A 90 13.53 1.74 -1.38
C ASP A 90 13.12 1.59 -2.85
N ASN A 91 13.26 0.39 -3.44
CA ASN A 91 12.83 0.11 -4.81
C ASN A 91 11.31 0.26 -4.97
N PHE A 92 10.52 -0.21 -4.00
CA PHE A 92 9.07 0.00 -3.99
C PHE A 92 8.74 1.49 -4.00
N VAL A 93 9.40 2.29 -3.17
CA VAL A 93 9.15 3.73 -3.09
C VAL A 93 9.55 4.43 -4.39
N GLN A 94 10.71 4.09 -4.97
CA GLN A 94 11.15 4.64 -6.26
C GLN A 94 10.18 4.31 -7.39
N ASN A 95 9.73 3.06 -7.49
CA ASN A 95 8.75 2.63 -8.48
C ASN A 95 7.41 3.35 -8.30
N ALA A 96 6.93 3.48 -7.06
CA ALA A 96 5.69 4.21 -6.77
C ALA A 96 5.82 5.71 -7.09
N MET A 97 6.96 6.34 -6.79
CA MET A 97 7.24 7.74 -7.15
C MET A 97 7.22 7.94 -8.68
N ALA A 98 7.83 7.02 -9.44
CA ALA A 98 7.84 7.05 -10.90
C ALA A 98 6.42 6.92 -11.48
N ALA A 99 5.61 6.01 -10.93
CA ALA A 99 4.22 5.82 -11.34
C ALA A 99 3.33 7.04 -11.00
N PHE A 100 3.54 7.67 -9.84
CA PHE A 100 2.76 8.84 -9.41
C PHE A 100 3.29 10.18 -9.92
N ALA A 101 4.33 10.20 -10.75
CA ALA A 101 4.95 11.42 -11.28
C ALA A 101 3.94 12.50 -11.76
N PRO A 102 2.85 12.15 -12.48
CA PRO A 102 1.86 13.15 -12.92
C PRO A 102 1.14 13.89 -11.79
N TYR A 103 1.05 13.30 -10.58
CA TYR A 103 0.31 13.85 -9.45
C TYR A 103 1.22 14.41 -8.34
N LEU A 104 2.54 14.32 -8.47
CA LEU A 104 3.47 14.70 -7.39
C LEU A 104 3.38 16.17 -6.99
N ALA A 105 3.15 17.05 -7.98
CA ALA A 105 3.03 18.49 -7.78
C ALA A 105 1.73 18.87 -7.06
N GLU A 106 0.64 18.17 -7.36
CA GLU A 106 -0.71 18.44 -6.84
C GLU A 106 -0.97 17.73 -5.50
N ALA A 107 -0.15 16.75 -5.13
CA ALA A 107 -0.27 15.98 -3.90
C ALA A 107 0.07 16.82 -2.65
N THR A 108 -0.91 17.60 -2.20
CA THR A 108 -0.90 18.45 -1.00
C THR A 108 -2.30 18.56 -0.39
N GLY A 109 -2.38 18.80 0.93
CA GLY A 109 -3.67 18.95 1.61
C GLY A 109 -4.55 17.71 1.47
N ASP A 110 -5.77 17.89 0.97
CA ASP A 110 -6.71 16.79 0.74
C ASP A 110 -6.51 16.03 -0.59
N ALA A 111 -5.70 16.56 -1.49
CA ALA A 111 -5.45 15.96 -2.81
C ALA A 111 -4.39 14.84 -2.73
N HIS A 112 -4.67 13.71 -3.37
CA HIS A 112 -3.73 12.60 -3.58
C HIS A 112 -3.02 12.10 -2.30
N LYS A 113 -3.76 11.84 -1.22
CA LYS A 113 -3.16 11.42 0.07
C LYS A 113 -2.24 10.19 -0.04
N ASN A 114 -2.54 9.21 -0.90
CA ASN A 114 -1.65 8.07 -1.14
C ASN A 114 -0.30 8.49 -1.75
N VAL A 115 -0.30 9.50 -2.62
CA VAL A 115 0.93 10.06 -3.21
C VAL A 115 1.73 10.79 -2.13
N GLN A 116 1.06 11.51 -1.23
CA GLN A 116 1.71 12.16 -0.09
C GLN A 116 2.39 11.15 0.84
N VAL A 117 1.79 9.98 1.06
CA VAL A 117 2.42 8.89 1.84
C VAL A 117 3.73 8.44 1.18
N ILE A 118 3.75 8.22 -0.14
CA ILE A 118 4.97 7.84 -0.85
C ILE A 118 6.02 8.96 -0.81
N LYS A 119 5.63 10.23 -0.97
CA LYS A 119 6.53 11.39 -0.80
C LYS A 119 7.14 11.44 0.59
N ALA A 120 6.37 11.14 1.63
CA ALA A 120 6.89 11.09 3.00
C ALA A 120 7.91 9.96 3.16
N LEU A 121 7.60 8.75 2.66
CA LEU A 121 8.49 7.60 2.71
C LEU A 121 9.79 7.83 1.94
N ALA A 122 9.75 8.51 0.80
CA ALA A 122 10.93 8.85 -0.01
C ALA A 122 11.94 9.76 0.72
N ASN A 123 11.48 10.50 1.74
CA ASN A 123 12.33 11.37 2.56
C ASN A 123 12.79 10.69 3.87
N MET A 124 12.37 9.44 4.12
CA MET A 124 12.77 8.68 5.31
C MET A 124 13.97 7.78 5.01
N LYS A 125 14.74 7.49 6.06
CA LYS A 125 15.78 6.46 6.04
C LYS A 125 15.27 5.20 6.71
N ASP A 126 15.85 4.05 6.36
CA ASP A 126 15.60 2.75 7.00
C ASP A 126 14.14 2.27 6.95
N ILE A 127 13.42 2.60 5.88
CA ILE A 127 12.00 2.22 5.73
C ILE A 127 11.80 0.69 5.74
N GLY A 128 12.79 -0.06 5.24
CA GLY A 128 12.77 -1.52 5.16
C GLY A 128 12.83 -2.25 6.50
N LYS A 129 12.91 -1.53 7.62
CA LYS A 129 12.81 -2.11 8.97
C LYS A 129 11.39 -2.04 9.53
N ASN A 130 10.76 -0.89 9.33
CA ASN A 130 9.61 -0.46 10.11
C ASN A 130 8.34 -0.26 9.28
N PHE A 131 8.37 -0.28 7.95
CA PHE A 131 7.17 -0.07 7.15
C PHE A 131 6.70 -1.34 6.46
N ARG A 132 5.40 -1.61 6.59
CA ARG A 132 4.76 -2.76 5.99
C ARG A 132 3.52 -2.32 5.22
N ILE A 133 3.42 -2.76 3.98
CA ILE A 133 2.23 -2.58 3.18
C ILE A 133 1.25 -3.72 3.47
N VAL A 134 -0.03 -3.38 3.56
CA VAL A 134 -1.12 -4.29 3.90
C VAL A 134 -2.19 -4.15 2.84
N PHE A 135 -2.62 -5.28 2.29
CA PHE A 135 -3.83 -5.39 1.47
C PHE A 135 -4.78 -6.38 2.12
N LEU A 136 -6.06 -6.02 2.18
CA LEU A 136 -7.16 -6.95 2.46
C LEU A 136 -7.88 -7.18 1.15
N PHE A 137 -7.93 -8.42 0.71
CA PHE A 137 -8.68 -8.83 -0.48
C PHE A 137 -10.09 -9.29 -0.12
N GLU A 138 -10.27 -9.82 1.10
CA GLU A 138 -11.55 -10.32 1.60
C GLU A 138 -11.80 -9.85 3.03
N ASP A 139 -13.08 -9.76 3.41
CA ASP A 139 -13.48 -9.51 4.79
C ASP A 139 -13.52 -10.83 5.58
N ALA A 140 -12.37 -11.51 5.62
CA ALA A 140 -12.17 -12.73 6.39
C ALA A 140 -11.54 -12.42 7.76
N ASN A 141 -11.41 -13.43 8.62
CA ASN A 141 -10.66 -13.27 9.87
C ASN A 141 -9.21 -12.84 9.57
N ALA A 142 -8.75 -11.79 10.25
CA ALA A 142 -7.40 -11.27 10.07
C ALA A 142 -6.36 -12.32 10.50
N GLN A 143 -5.33 -12.49 9.68
CA GLN A 143 -4.26 -13.46 9.88
C GLN A 143 -2.95 -12.83 10.39
N SER A 144 -2.86 -11.51 10.36
CA SER A 144 -1.72 -10.71 10.83
C SER A 144 -2.16 -9.57 11.76
N VAL A 145 -1.22 -9.09 12.57
CA VAL A 145 -1.45 -7.93 13.45
C VAL A 145 -1.76 -6.69 12.60
N GLU A 146 -1.06 -6.53 11.49
CA GLU A 146 -1.20 -5.40 10.58
C GLU A 146 -2.60 -5.34 9.96
N ALA A 147 -3.16 -6.49 9.56
CA ALA A 147 -4.55 -6.59 9.09
C ALA A 147 -5.56 -6.28 10.20
N VAL A 148 -5.34 -6.74 11.44
CA VAL A 148 -6.18 -6.39 12.60
C VAL A 148 -6.23 -4.88 12.77
N TYR A 149 -5.07 -4.21 12.80
CA TYR A 149 -5.01 -2.76 12.95
C TYR A 149 -5.66 -2.03 11.77
N LEU A 150 -5.49 -2.50 10.53
CA LEU A 150 -6.17 -1.91 9.37
C LEU A 150 -7.70 -1.94 9.52
N LYS A 151 -8.26 -3.08 9.97
CA LYS A 151 -9.71 -3.19 10.26
C LYS A 151 -10.16 -2.30 11.41
N LEU A 152 -9.37 -2.21 12.49
CA LEU A 152 -9.67 -1.31 13.62
C LEU A 152 -9.66 0.17 13.20
N TYR A 153 -8.72 0.58 12.33
CA TYR A 153 -8.72 1.91 11.74
C TYR A 153 -9.96 2.14 10.87
N ALA A 154 -10.40 1.14 10.09
CA ALA A 154 -11.59 1.26 9.26
C ALA A 154 -12.86 1.52 10.10
N LEU A 155 -13.00 0.85 11.24
CA LEU A 155 -14.08 1.09 12.19
C LEU A 155 -13.94 2.47 12.87
N SER A 156 -12.76 2.80 13.37
CA SER A 156 -12.52 4.03 14.14
C SER A 156 -12.67 5.30 13.30
N LEU A 157 -12.38 5.21 11.99
CA LEU A 157 -12.55 6.29 11.02
C LEU A 157 -13.92 6.27 10.34
N ALA A 158 -14.86 5.42 10.80
CA ALA A 158 -16.17 5.23 10.23
C ALA A 158 -16.17 4.92 8.71
N LYS A 159 -15.08 4.29 8.22
CA LYS A 159 -14.98 3.80 6.84
C LYS A 159 -15.69 2.45 6.66
N ALA A 160 -15.80 1.68 7.73
CA ALA A 160 -16.63 0.49 7.83
C ALA A 160 -17.72 0.70 8.88
N ALA A 161 -18.90 0.09 8.66
CA ALA A 161 -19.98 0.12 9.64
C ALA A 161 -19.65 -0.72 10.88
N LEU A 162 -20.30 -0.39 11.99
CA LEU A 162 -20.29 -1.25 13.17
C LEU A 162 -21.21 -2.46 12.92
N ARG A 163 -20.60 -3.63 12.71
CA ARG A 163 -21.31 -4.90 12.46
C ARG A 163 -22.33 -4.79 11.33
#